data_AF-A0A1A7XJG9-F1
#
_entry.id   AF-A0A1A7XJG9-F1
#
_cell.length_a   1.000
_cell.length_b   1.000
_cell.length_c   1.000
_cell.angle_alpha   90.00
_cell.angle_beta   90.00
_cell.angle_gamma   90.00
#
_symmetry.space_group_name_H-M   'P 1'
#
loop_
_entity.id
_entity.type
_entity.pdbx_description
1 polymer ?
#
loop_
_entity_poly.entity_id
_entity_poly.type
_entity_poly.pdbx_seq_one_letter_code
_entity_poly.pdbx_strand_id
1 'polypeptide(L)'
;LIFWAAAGVLCYVGAYVFITYDDYDHFFEDMYTLVPAVIIIAVGALLFFLGLIGCCATVRESYCGLATFVVILLLVFMTEVAVVVLGYIYRAKVENEVNSSIVKVYDEYNGTNSNAQSRAIDYIQRQLQCCGIHNYLDWQHTRWYEETKNNSVPISCCKSNTESCIGSLTYPEYLYHEGCEALVVKKLKEIMM
;
A
#
# COMPACT_ATOMS: atom_id res chain seq x y z
N LEU A 1 -12.17 24.78 -11.71
CA LEU A 1 -12.11 23.73 -12.76
C LEU A 1 -11.02 22.70 -12.47
N ILE A 2 -9.75 23.07 -12.31
CA ILE A 2 -8.66 22.10 -12.04
C ILE A 2 -8.90 21.28 -10.77
N PHE A 3 -9.26 21.91 -9.63
CA PHE A 3 -9.57 21.20 -8.38
C PHE A 3 -10.72 20.20 -8.52
N TRP A 4 -11.71 20.51 -9.35
CA TRP A 4 -12.86 19.63 -9.58
C TRP A 4 -12.49 18.43 -10.46
N ALA A 5 -11.67 18.65 -11.49
CA ALA A 5 -11.13 17.57 -12.30
C ALA A 5 -10.26 16.64 -11.45
N ALA A 6 -9.37 17.20 -10.61
CA ALA A 6 -8.54 16.43 -9.68
C ALA A 6 -9.39 15.64 -8.67
N ALA A 7 -10.41 16.26 -8.06
CA ALA A 7 -11.33 15.59 -7.15
C ALA A 7 -12.09 14.45 -7.85
N GLY A 8 -12.58 14.66 -9.07
CA GLY A 8 -13.24 13.61 -9.85
C GLY A 8 -12.34 12.41 -10.13
N VAL A 9 -11.08 12.66 -10.53
CA VAL A 9 -10.09 11.59 -10.74
C VAL A 9 -9.80 10.85 -9.44
N LEU A 10 -9.57 11.56 -8.34
CA LEU A 10 -9.29 10.94 -7.04
C LEU A 10 -10.46 10.12 -6.51
N CYS A 11 -11.69 10.63 -6.61
CA CYS A 11 -12.89 9.87 -6.23
C CYS A 11 -13.09 8.64 -7.12
N TYR A 12 -12.83 8.73 -8.43
CA TYR A 12 -12.89 7.59 -9.34
C TYR A 12 -11.87 6.52 -8.97
N VAL A 13 -10.60 6.91 -8.78
CA VAL A 13 -9.53 5.97 -8.36
C VAL A 13 -9.85 5.38 -6.99
N GLY A 14 -10.28 6.20 -6.03
CA GLY A 14 -10.66 5.75 -4.69
C GLY A 14 -11.82 4.75 -4.72
N ALA A 15 -12.86 5.01 -5.52
CA ALA A 15 -13.98 4.09 -5.70
C ALA A 15 -13.57 2.81 -6.43
N TYR A 16 -12.72 2.91 -7.46
CA TYR A 16 -12.19 1.74 -8.17
C TYR A 16 -11.39 0.82 -7.23
N VAL A 17 -10.50 1.41 -6.42
CA VAL A 17 -9.78 0.70 -5.37
C VAL A 17 -10.79 0.11 -4.38
N PHE A 18 -11.70 0.91 -3.81
CA PHE A 18 -12.69 0.43 -2.85
C PHE A 18 -13.45 -0.80 -3.40
N ILE A 19 -14.03 -0.73 -4.60
CA ILE A 19 -14.78 -1.83 -5.23
C ILE A 19 -13.88 -3.05 -5.48
N THR A 20 -12.65 -2.84 -5.96
CA THR A 20 -11.70 -3.95 -6.19
C THR A 20 -11.36 -4.67 -4.88
N TYR A 21 -11.34 -3.95 -3.75
CA TYR A 21 -11.04 -4.53 -2.44
C TYR A 21 -12.29 -5.06 -1.70
N ASP A 22 -13.47 -4.47 -1.92
CA ASP A 22 -14.79 -4.89 -1.38
C ASP A 22 -15.24 -6.23 -1.98
N ASP A 23 -14.92 -6.49 -3.26
CA ASP A 23 -15.15 -7.80 -3.90
C ASP A 23 -14.25 -8.92 -3.29
N TYR A 24 -13.32 -8.52 -2.42
CA TYR A 24 -12.50 -9.40 -1.59
C TYR A 24 -12.94 -9.37 -0.11
N ASP A 25 -14.20 -9.07 0.23
CA ASP A 25 -14.69 -8.94 1.62
C ASP A 25 -14.65 -10.19 2.53
N HIS A 26 -14.14 -11.33 2.05
CA HIS A 26 -13.78 -12.46 2.92
C HIS A 26 -12.29 -12.52 3.28
N PHE A 27 -11.54 -11.48 2.93
CA PHE A 27 -10.09 -11.52 2.91
C PHE A 27 -9.53 -10.93 4.23
N PHE A 28 -9.84 -9.70 4.64
CA PHE A 28 -9.18 -9.13 5.83
C PHE A 28 -10.19 -8.75 6.91
N GLU A 29 -9.95 -9.16 8.16
CA GLU A 29 -10.55 -8.51 9.33
C GLU A 29 -10.10 -7.02 9.37
N ASP A 30 -10.89 -6.20 8.67
CA ASP A 30 -11.56 -4.97 9.09
C ASP A 30 -10.89 -3.60 9.16
N MET A 31 -9.58 -3.40 8.95
CA MET A 31 -9.07 -1.99 8.97
C MET A 31 -7.96 -1.68 7.97
N TYR A 32 -6.90 -2.48 7.87
CA TYR A 32 -5.64 -2.00 7.30
C TYR A 32 -5.61 -1.89 5.76
N THR A 33 -6.39 -2.71 5.05
CA THR A 33 -6.44 -2.69 3.57
C THR A 33 -7.36 -1.63 2.99
N LEU A 34 -8.40 -1.25 3.72
CA LEU A 34 -9.36 -0.22 3.31
C LEU A 34 -8.89 1.20 3.64
N VAL A 35 -7.98 1.34 4.62
CA VAL A 35 -7.44 2.64 5.06
C VAL A 35 -6.92 3.49 3.89
N PRO A 36 -6.09 3.00 2.95
CA PRO A 36 -5.64 3.81 1.82
C PRO A 36 -6.78 4.28 0.91
N ALA A 37 -7.75 3.41 0.61
CA ALA A 37 -8.89 3.74 -0.26
C ALA A 37 -9.78 4.81 0.38
N VAL A 38 -10.09 4.67 1.67
CA VAL A 38 -10.89 5.63 2.45
C VAL A 38 -10.19 6.99 2.52
N ILE A 39 -8.87 7.02 2.72
CA ILE A 39 -8.09 8.27 2.72
C ILE A 39 -8.18 8.96 1.36
N ILE A 40 -8.02 8.22 0.25
CA ILE A 40 -8.10 8.78 -1.12
C ILE A 40 -9.48 9.41 -1.36
N ILE A 41 -10.55 8.72 -0.97
CA ILE A 41 -11.93 9.22 -1.10
C ILE A 41 -12.14 10.47 -0.23
N ALA A 42 -11.67 10.47 1.01
CA ALA A 42 -11.78 11.61 1.92
C ALA A 42 -11.04 12.85 1.38
N VAL A 43 -9.84 12.68 0.85
CA VAL A 43 -9.07 13.76 0.20
C VAL A 43 -9.80 14.26 -1.05
N GLY A 44 -10.35 13.36 -1.88
CA GLY A 44 -11.17 13.72 -3.04
C GLY A 44 -12.38 14.58 -2.67
N ALA A 45 -13.11 14.20 -1.62
CA ALA A 45 -14.24 14.96 -1.10
C ALA A 45 -13.81 16.35 -0.59
N LEU A 46 -12.70 16.43 0.15
CA LEU A 46 -12.15 17.70 0.63
C LEU A 46 -11.81 18.64 -0.54
N LEU A 47 -11.13 18.15 -1.57
CA LEU A 47 -10.78 18.93 -2.76
C LEU A 47 -12.01 19.41 -3.53
N PHE A 48 -13.09 18.62 -3.55
CA PHE A 48 -14.37 19.02 -4.15
C PHE A 48 -14.96 20.23 -3.40
N PHE A 49 -15.03 20.18 -2.07
CA PHE A 49 -15.53 21.31 -1.27
C PHE A 49 -14.64 22.56 -1.38
N LEU A 50 -13.31 22.40 -1.37
CA LEU A 50 -12.39 23.52 -1.61
C LEU A 50 -12.62 24.14 -3.00
N GLY A 51 -12.86 23.30 -4.00
CA GLY A 51 -13.19 23.74 -5.35
C GLY A 51 -14.51 24.53 -5.44
N LEU A 52 -15.54 24.13 -4.67
CA LEU A 52 -16.82 24.86 -4.57
C LEU A 52 -16.61 26.24 -3.95
N ILE A 53 -15.95 26.29 -2.79
CA ILE A 53 -15.70 27.53 -2.05
C ILE A 53 -14.88 28.50 -2.90
N GLY A 54 -13.80 28.02 -3.54
CA GLY A 54 -12.97 28.84 -4.41
C GLY A 54 -13.72 29.36 -5.63
N CYS A 55 -14.58 28.55 -6.26
CA CYS A 55 -15.40 28.99 -7.39
C CYS A 55 -16.41 30.07 -6.97
N CYS A 56 -17.14 29.85 -5.87
CA CYS A 56 -18.11 30.81 -5.36
C CYS A 56 -17.46 32.13 -4.91
N ALA A 57 -16.26 32.07 -4.32
CA ALA A 57 -15.50 33.24 -3.90
C ALA A 57 -15.13 34.13 -5.10
N THR A 58 -14.63 33.52 -6.18
CA THR A 58 -14.24 34.24 -7.39
C THR A 58 -15.44 34.79 -8.16
N VAL A 59 -16.50 34.00 -8.35
CA VAL A 59 -17.69 34.43 -9.10
C VAL A 59 -18.41 35.59 -8.40
N ARG A 60 -18.40 35.63 -7.07
CA ARG A 60 -19.02 36.71 -6.28
C ARG A 60 -18.11 37.92 -6.08
N GLU A 61 -16.89 37.92 -6.62
CA GLU A 61 -15.85 38.95 -6.38
C GLU A 61 -15.73 39.34 -4.90
N SER A 62 -15.97 38.38 -4.00
CA SER A 62 -16.06 38.67 -2.57
C SER A 62 -14.67 38.61 -1.95
N TYR A 63 -14.15 39.76 -1.51
CA TYR A 63 -12.89 39.85 -0.78
C TYR A 63 -12.85 38.92 0.44
N CYS A 64 -13.96 38.81 1.18
CA CYS A 64 -14.07 37.92 2.33
C CYS A 64 -13.99 36.44 1.92
N GLY A 65 -14.64 36.06 0.81
CA GLY A 65 -14.59 34.70 0.27
C GLY A 65 -13.21 34.30 -0.25
N LEU A 66 -12.50 35.25 -0.88
CA LEU A 66 -11.12 35.01 -1.33
C LEU A 66 -10.17 34.88 -0.13
N ALA A 67 -10.33 35.72 0.89
CA ALA A 67 -9.52 35.67 2.11
C ALA A 67 -9.70 34.33 2.85
N THR A 68 -10.94 33.84 3.00
CA THR A 68 -11.19 32.54 3.64
C THR A 68 -10.60 31.39 2.84
N PHE A 69 -10.70 31.41 1.50
CA PHE A 69 -10.07 30.41 0.64
C PHE A 69 -8.55 30.37 0.84
N VAL A 70 -7.88 31.52 0.87
CA VAL A 70 -6.42 31.61 1.11
C VAL A 70 -6.07 31.08 2.50
N VAL A 71 -6.84 31.43 3.54
CA VAL A 71 -6.60 30.92 4.91
C VAL A 71 -6.71 29.40 4.95
N ILE A 72 -7.71 28.81 4.30
CA ILE A 72 -7.86 27.35 4.26
C ILE A 72 -6.68 26.70 3.53
N LEU A 73 -6.24 27.24 2.39
CA LEU A 73 -5.08 26.72 1.67
C LEU A 73 -3.80 26.80 2.52
N LEU A 74 -3.60 27.88 3.28
CA LEU A 74 -2.47 27.99 4.21
C LEU A 74 -2.51 26.94 5.32
N LEU A 75 -3.69 26.65 5.87
CA LEU A 75 -3.85 25.60 6.88
C LEU A 75 -3.55 24.21 6.33
N VAL A 76 -4.00 23.91 5.11
CA VAL A 76 -3.67 22.65 4.42
C VAL A 76 -2.15 22.53 4.21
N PHE A 77 -1.51 23.59 3.71
CA PHE A 77 -0.07 23.62 3.51
C PHE A 77 0.71 23.38 4.81
N MET A 78 0.33 24.05 5.90
CA MET A 78 0.95 23.82 7.22
C MET A 78 0.78 22.38 7.70
N THR A 79 -0.39 21.76 7.44
CA THR A 79 -0.65 20.37 7.79
C THR A 79 0.20 19.41 6.95
N GLU A 80 0.35 19.65 5.65
CA GLU A 80 1.22 18.85 4.77
C GLU A 80 2.67 18.91 5.23
N VAL A 81 3.19 20.10 5.52
CA VAL A 81 4.55 20.26 6.06
C VAL A 81 4.72 19.51 7.38
N ALA A 82 3.74 19.59 8.28
CA ALA A 82 3.77 18.84 9.54
C ALA A 82 3.79 17.33 9.31
N VAL A 83 2.95 16.79 8.40
CA VAL A 83 2.93 15.37 8.06
C VAL A 83 4.27 14.91 7.50
N VAL A 84 4.88 15.66 6.58
CA VAL A 84 6.19 15.34 6.00
C VAL A 84 7.29 15.34 7.07
N VAL A 85 7.34 16.37 7.92
CA VAL A 85 8.35 16.47 9.00
C VAL A 85 8.19 15.34 10.01
N LEU A 86 6.96 15.05 10.44
CA LEU A 86 6.68 13.95 11.36
C LEU A 86 7.01 12.60 10.71
N GLY A 87 6.68 12.40 9.43
CA GLY A 87 7.04 11.20 8.67
C GLY A 87 8.55 10.98 8.62
N TYR A 88 9.33 12.04 8.39
CA TYR A 88 10.79 11.98 8.40
C TYR A 88 11.35 11.64 9.79
N ILE A 89 10.86 12.30 10.86
CA ILE A 89 11.31 12.06 12.23
C ILE A 89 10.97 10.63 12.68
N TYR A 90 9.76 10.16 12.39
CA TYR A 90 9.27 8.84 12.79
C TYR A 90 9.61 7.72 11.81
N ARG A 91 10.44 7.96 10.79
CA ARG A 91 10.82 6.95 9.79
C ARG A 91 11.30 5.63 10.42
N ALA A 92 12.12 5.71 11.47
CA ALA A 92 12.65 4.53 12.15
C ALA A 92 11.55 3.74 12.89
N LYS A 93 10.52 4.43 13.38
CA LYS A 93 9.36 3.76 13.99
C LYS A 93 8.53 3.06 12.92
N VAL A 94 8.32 3.69 11.77
CA VAL A 94 7.63 3.08 10.62
C VAL A 94 8.35 1.80 10.17
N GLU A 95 9.69 1.81 10.12
CA GLU A 95 10.48 0.61 9.78
C GLU A 95 10.21 -0.56 10.75
N ASN A 96 10.21 -0.31 12.06
CA ASN A 96 9.94 -1.34 13.05
C ASN A 96 8.48 -1.86 12.98
N GLU A 97 7.52 -0.97 12.76
CA GLU A 97 6.11 -1.37 12.61
C GLU A 97 5.91 -2.23 11.36
N VAL A 98 6.56 -1.86 10.24
CA VAL A 98 6.55 -2.64 8.99
C VAL A 98 7.13 -4.04 9.23
N ASN A 99 8.26 -4.17 9.92
CA ASN A 99 8.84 -5.48 10.24
C ASN A 99 7.83 -6.36 11.01
N SER A 100 7.28 -5.84 12.10
CA SER A 100 6.32 -6.59 12.92
C SER A 100 5.05 -6.98 12.17
N SER A 101 4.61 -6.13 11.24
CA SER A 101 3.42 -6.35 10.42
C SER A 101 3.69 -7.40 9.33
N ILE A 102 4.84 -7.34 8.67
CA ILE A 102 5.23 -8.32 7.65
C ILE A 102 5.31 -9.72 8.26
N VAL A 103 5.92 -9.89 9.43
CA VAL A 103 5.99 -11.20 10.11
C VAL A 103 4.60 -11.79 10.34
N LYS A 104 3.67 -11.00 10.90
CA LYS A 104 2.29 -11.45 11.14
C LYS A 104 1.57 -11.89 9.86
N VAL A 105 1.72 -11.11 8.78
CA VAL A 105 1.07 -11.44 7.50
C VAL A 105 1.65 -12.73 6.91
N TYR A 106 2.95 -12.99 7.08
CA TYR A 106 3.59 -14.25 6.66
C TYR A 106 3.16 -15.45 7.51
N ASP A 107 2.94 -15.28 8.82
CA ASP A 107 2.43 -16.33 9.69
C ASP A 107 0.99 -16.76 9.35
N GLU A 108 0.19 -15.82 8.85
CA GLU A 108 -1.19 -16.05 8.40
C GLU A 108 -1.29 -16.54 6.93
N TYR A 109 -0.15 -16.75 6.25
CA TYR A 109 -0.12 -17.28 4.90
C TYR A 109 -0.57 -18.74 4.86
N ASN A 110 -1.47 -19.08 3.93
CA ASN A 110 -1.95 -20.46 3.74
C ASN A 110 -1.93 -20.94 2.28
N GLY A 111 -1.38 -20.14 1.36
CA GLY A 111 -1.28 -20.47 -0.07
C GLY A 111 -2.60 -20.57 -0.83
N THR A 112 -3.74 -20.29 -0.20
CA THR A 112 -5.06 -20.36 -0.83
C THR A 112 -5.44 -19.00 -1.41
N ASN A 113 -5.95 -18.98 -2.64
CA ASN A 113 -6.43 -17.77 -3.30
C ASN A 113 -7.60 -17.09 -2.58
N SER A 114 -8.28 -17.77 -1.64
CA SER A 114 -9.33 -17.21 -0.80
C SER A 114 -8.82 -16.51 0.47
N ASN A 115 -7.50 -16.61 0.77
CA ASN A 115 -6.89 -16.02 1.96
C ASN A 115 -6.01 -14.81 1.67
N ALA A 116 -6.01 -13.88 2.61
CA ALA A 116 -5.84 -12.49 2.31
C ALA A 116 -4.43 -12.00 2.15
N GLN A 117 -3.80 -12.27 3.25
CA GLN A 117 -2.39 -12.39 3.47
C GLN A 117 -1.74 -13.17 2.32
N SER A 118 -2.35 -14.27 1.85
CA SER A 118 -1.80 -15.06 0.74
C SER A 118 -1.72 -14.28 -0.58
N ARG A 119 -2.82 -13.68 -1.08
CA ARG A 119 -2.72 -12.89 -2.34
C ARG A 119 -1.86 -11.63 -2.15
N ALA A 120 -1.88 -11.00 -0.97
CA ALA A 120 -1.06 -9.82 -0.70
C ALA A 120 0.44 -10.15 -0.76
N ILE A 121 0.87 -11.24 -0.11
CA ILE A 121 2.24 -11.73 -0.17
C ILE A 121 2.62 -12.11 -1.62
N ASP A 122 1.77 -12.88 -2.30
CA ASP A 122 2.03 -13.30 -3.67
C ASP A 122 2.17 -12.10 -4.63
N TYR A 123 1.34 -11.07 -4.43
CA TYR A 123 1.39 -9.82 -5.19
C TYR A 123 2.69 -9.05 -4.91
N ILE A 124 3.04 -8.85 -3.63
CA ILE A 124 4.26 -8.13 -3.24
C ILE A 124 5.50 -8.84 -3.78
N GLN A 125 5.57 -10.16 -3.67
CA GLN A 125 6.70 -10.95 -4.14
C GLN A 125 6.90 -10.83 -5.66
N ARG A 126 5.80 -10.87 -6.43
CA ARG A 126 5.85 -10.67 -7.89
C ARG A 126 6.20 -9.23 -8.27
N GLN A 127 5.61 -8.26 -7.58
CA GLN A 127 5.74 -6.85 -7.90
C GLN A 127 7.12 -6.28 -7.53
N LEU A 128 7.66 -6.69 -6.39
CA LEU A 128 8.98 -6.27 -5.90
C LEU A 128 10.09 -7.25 -6.26
N GLN A 129 9.77 -8.38 -6.90
CA GLN A 129 10.74 -9.40 -7.30
C GLN A 129 11.59 -9.89 -6.11
N CYS A 130 10.90 -10.19 -5.00
CA CYS A 130 11.47 -10.61 -3.72
C CYS A 130 10.86 -11.93 -3.26
N CYS A 131 11.48 -12.60 -2.29
CA CYS A 131 10.94 -13.81 -1.68
C CYS A 131 11.26 -13.88 -0.19
N GLY A 132 10.23 -14.20 0.61
CA GLY A 132 10.33 -14.23 2.07
C GLY A 132 10.51 -12.84 2.69
N ILE A 133 10.81 -12.81 3.99
CA ILE A 133 10.91 -11.56 4.76
C ILE A 133 12.28 -10.92 4.52
N HIS A 134 13.33 -11.66 4.84
CA HIS A 134 14.75 -11.37 4.64
C HIS A 134 15.35 -12.20 3.51
N ASN A 135 14.88 -13.44 3.31
CA ASN A 135 15.30 -14.31 2.22
C ASN A 135 14.27 -15.43 1.94
N TYR A 136 14.47 -16.18 0.86
CA TYR A 136 13.59 -17.28 0.47
C TYR A 136 13.55 -18.45 1.47
N LEU A 137 14.55 -18.60 2.34
CA LEU A 137 14.60 -19.66 3.36
C LEU A 137 13.69 -19.37 4.54
N ASP A 138 13.24 -18.12 4.73
CA ASP A 138 12.30 -17.77 5.81
C ASP A 138 11.00 -18.57 5.72
N TRP A 139 10.63 -19.00 4.50
CA TRP A 139 9.50 -19.91 4.29
C TRP A 139 9.63 -21.21 5.08
N GLN A 140 10.83 -21.72 5.35
CA GLN A 140 11.03 -22.94 6.12
C GLN A 140 10.57 -22.83 7.57
N HIS A 141 10.42 -21.60 8.08
CA HIS A 141 9.98 -21.30 9.44
C HIS A 141 8.48 -20.97 9.51
N THR A 142 7.75 -20.97 8.39
CA THR A 142 6.32 -20.67 8.39
C THR A 142 5.49 -21.94 8.54
N ARG A 143 4.32 -21.78 9.14
CA ARG A 143 3.34 -22.86 9.31
C ARG A 143 2.93 -23.49 7.97
N TRP A 144 2.81 -22.68 6.91
CA TRP A 144 2.48 -23.15 5.57
C TRP A 144 3.49 -24.18 5.04
N TYR A 145 4.78 -23.96 5.28
CA TYR A 145 5.81 -24.89 4.83
C TYR A 145 5.74 -26.22 5.60
N GLU A 146 5.50 -26.16 6.91
CA GLU A 146 5.31 -27.34 7.76
C GLU A 146 4.09 -28.18 7.35
N GLU A 147 3.02 -27.52 6.89
CA GLU A 147 1.80 -28.17 6.41
C GLU A 147 1.98 -28.77 5.01
N THR A 148 2.68 -28.07 4.11
CA THR A 148 2.82 -28.49 2.70
C THR A 148 3.86 -29.60 2.51
N LYS A 149 4.94 -29.62 3.32
CA LYS A 149 6.01 -30.66 3.34
C LYS A 149 6.62 -31.03 1.98
N ASN A 150 6.61 -30.10 1.03
CA ASN A 150 7.05 -30.33 -0.35
C ASN A 150 8.43 -29.71 -0.67
N ASN A 151 9.14 -29.18 0.35
CA ASN A 151 10.42 -28.51 0.20
C ASN A 151 10.38 -27.39 -0.87
N SER A 152 9.27 -26.66 -0.91
CA SER A 152 9.03 -25.57 -1.87
C SER A 152 8.62 -24.28 -1.15
N VAL A 153 8.79 -23.17 -1.87
CA VAL A 153 8.24 -21.85 -1.55
C VAL A 153 7.04 -21.56 -2.45
N PRO A 154 6.25 -20.51 -2.18
CA PRO A 154 5.19 -20.08 -3.08
C PRO A 154 5.68 -19.77 -4.49
N ILE A 155 4.83 -20.02 -5.49
CA ILE A 155 5.13 -19.81 -6.91
C ILE A 155 5.38 -18.32 -7.21
N SER A 156 4.84 -17.40 -6.40
CA SER A 156 5.14 -15.96 -6.47
C SER A 156 6.61 -15.62 -6.26
N CYS A 157 7.41 -16.48 -5.61
CA CYS A 157 8.85 -16.32 -5.45
C CYS A 157 9.66 -16.65 -6.71
N CYS A 158 9.03 -17.18 -7.76
CA CYS A 158 9.70 -17.55 -9.00
C CYS A 158 10.03 -16.32 -9.86
N LYS A 159 11.22 -16.34 -10.47
CA LYS A 159 11.62 -15.35 -11.48
C LYS A 159 10.75 -15.46 -12.73
N SER A 160 10.37 -14.33 -13.31
CA SER A 160 9.48 -14.30 -14.49
C SER A 160 10.07 -14.96 -15.75
N ASN A 161 11.38 -15.17 -15.81
CA ASN A 161 12.09 -15.70 -16.99
C ASN A 161 12.27 -17.23 -16.97
N THR A 162 11.64 -17.94 -16.04
CA THR A 162 11.79 -19.40 -15.89
C THR A 162 10.47 -20.11 -16.16
N GLU A 163 10.33 -20.69 -17.36
CA GLU A 163 9.10 -21.33 -17.86
C GLU A 163 8.66 -22.60 -17.09
N SER A 164 9.36 -23.00 -16.04
CA SER A 164 9.05 -24.21 -15.26
C SER A 164 9.46 -24.09 -13.79
N CYS A 165 9.35 -22.90 -13.20
CA CYS A 165 9.60 -22.74 -11.77
C CYS A 165 8.41 -23.24 -10.94
N ILE A 166 8.66 -24.28 -10.13
CA ILE A 166 7.67 -24.92 -9.23
C ILE A 166 7.90 -24.44 -7.78
N GLY A 167 8.77 -23.45 -7.57
CA GLY A 167 9.11 -22.97 -6.23
C GLY A 167 10.01 -23.93 -5.42
N SER A 168 10.64 -24.93 -6.04
CA SER A 168 11.46 -25.91 -5.30
C SER A 168 12.74 -25.29 -4.74
N LEU A 169 13.04 -25.58 -3.47
CA LEU A 169 14.30 -25.18 -2.82
C LEU A 169 15.54 -25.89 -3.39
N THR A 170 15.36 -26.94 -4.19
CA THR A 170 16.45 -27.65 -4.88
C THR A 170 17.07 -26.83 -6.01
N TYR A 171 16.31 -25.89 -6.59
CA TYR A 171 16.74 -25.01 -7.69
C TYR A 171 16.66 -23.53 -7.29
N PRO A 172 17.50 -23.09 -6.31
CA PRO A 172 17.42 -21.74 -5.77
C PRO A 172 17.73 -20.65 -6.80
N GLU A 173 18.40 -20.97 -7.91
CA GLU A 173 18.72 -20.05 -8.99
C GLU A 173 17.48 -19.46 -9.68
N TYR A 174 16.34 -20.15 -9.62
CA TYR A 174 15.06 -19.72 -10.19
C TYR A 174 14.23 -18.86 -9.23
N LEU A 175 14.67 -18.72 -7.97
CA LEU A 175 13.96 -17.97 -6.94
C LEU A 175 14.55 -16.57 -6.76
N TYR A 176 13.72 -15.62 -6.32
CA TYR A 176 14.20 -14.34 -5.81
C TYR A 176 14.97 -14.55 -4.51
N HIS A 177 16.17 -13.98 -4.41
CA HIS A 177 17.01 -14.12 -3.21
C HIS A 177 16.84 -12.96 -2.22
N GLU A 178 16.39 -11.81 -2.70
CA GLU A 178 16.19 -10.62 -1.86
C GLU A 178 14.89 -10.77 -1.05
N GLY A 179 14.97 -10.47 0.25
CA GLY A 179 13.81 -10.43 1.13
C GLY A 179 12.93 -9.21 0.88
N CYS A 180 11.61 -9.39 1.02
CA CYS A 180 10.65 -8.34 0.72
C CYS A 180 10.67 -7.17 1.72
N GLU A 181 11.08 -7.39 2.98
CA GLU A 181 11.10 -6.33 4.00
C GLU A 181 12.00 -5.17 3.57
N ALA A 182 13.25 -5.47 3.19
CA ALA A 182 14.22 -4.45 2.81
C ALA A 182 13.75 -3.65 1.58
N LEU A 183 13.10 -4.30 0.62
CA LEU A 183 12.60 -3.66 -0.58
C LEU A 183 11.35 -2.81 -0.31
N VAL A 184 10.44 -3.28 0.54
CA VAL A 184 9.28 -2.50 0.99
C VAL A 184 9.75 -1.26 1.74
N VAL A 185 10.66 -1.42 2.71
CA VAL A 185 11.22 -0.30 3.46
C VAL A 185 11.96 0.67 2.54
N LYS A 186 12.74 0.17 1.58
CA LYS A 186 13.43 1.02 0.59
C LYS A 186 12.43 1.81 -0.26
N LYS A 187 11.37 1.17 -0.75
CA LYS A 187 10.30 1.84 -1.52
C LYS A 187 9.57 2.90 -0.71
N LEU A 188 9.26 2.59 0.55
CA LEU A 188 8.65 3.57 1.46
C LEU A 188 9.58 4.77 1.69
N LYS A 189 10.88 4.54 1.89
CA LYS A 189 11.87 5.62 2.03
C LYS A 189 12.00 6.47 0.77
N GLU A 190 11.94 5.88 -0.42
CA GLU A 190 11.95 6.59 -1.69
C GLU A 190 10.71 7.49 -1.86
N ILE A 191 9.56 7.12 -1.30
CA ILE A 191 8.33 7.94 -1.36
C ILE A 191 8.38 9.09 -0.33
N MET A 192 9.07 8.90 0.78
CA MET A 192 9.15 9.88 1.88
C MET A 192 10.28 10.92 1.73
N MET A 193 11.16 10.80 0.72
CA MET A 193 12.28 11.72 0.44
C MET A 193 12.08 12.43 -0.88
#